data_AF-A0A139CKE1-F1
#
_entry.id   AF-A0A139CKE1-F1
#
_cell.length_a   1.000
_cell.length_b   1.000
_cell.length_c   1.000
_cell.angle_alpha   90.00
_cell.angle_beta   90.00
_cell.angle_gamma   90.00
#
_symmetry.space_group_name_H-M   'P 1'
#
loop_
_entity.id
_entity.type
_entity.pdbx_description
1 polymer ?
#
loop_
_entity_poly.entity_id
_entity_poly.type
_entity_poly.pdbx_seq_one_letter_code
_entity_poly.pdbx_strand_id
1 'polypeptide(L)' 'MARYMTTIQEVRAEIEEIDREMIELIHRRVSLAEKVLESKQKESMQINDTGQNHVVLDRAVDAATERNLD' A
#
# COMPACT_ATOMS: atom_id res chain seq x y z
N MET A 1 -12.63 26.67 25.61
CA MET A 1 -12.42 25.89 24.36
C MET A 1 -10.93 25.92 24.06
N ALA A 2 -10.16 25.01 24.66
CA ALA A 2 -8.72 24.94 24.44
C ALA A 2 -8.49 24.31 23.05
N ARG A 3 -7.85 25.07 22.16
CA ARG A 3 -7.36 24.57 20.89
C ARG A 3 -6.18 23.65 21.21
N TYR A 4 -6.35 22.34 21.07
CA TYR A 4 -5.22 21.40 21.13
C TYR A 4 -4.28 21.76 19.99
N MET A 5 -3.15 22.40 20.30
CA MET A 5 -2.03 22.52 19.37
C MET A 5 -1.11 21.34 19.64
N THR A 6 -1.21 20.32 18.79
CA THR A 6 -0.23 19.24 18.72
C THR A 6 1.12 19.87 18.41
N THR A 7 2.13 19.56 19.22
CA THR A 7 3.50 20.01 18.99
C THR A 7 4.07 19.38 17.72
N ILE A 8 5.09 20.04 17.14
CA ILE A 8 5.78 19.48 15.97
C ILE A 8 6.40 18.11 16.28
N GLN A 9 6.81 17.86 17.52
CA GLN A 9 7.35 16.58 17.97
C GLN A 9 6.28 15.48 17.98
N GLU A 10 5.08 15.78 18.48
CA GLU A 10 3.97 14.83 18.48
C GLU A 10 3.53 14.46 17.06
N VAL A 11 3.41 15.44 16.15
CA VAL A 11 3.09 15.17 14.73
C VAL A 11 4.18 14.31 14.08
N ARG A 12 5.46 14.57 14.38
CA ARG A 12 6.56 13.76 13.82
C ARG A 12 6.57 12.34 14.37
N ALA A 13 6.20 12.14 15.62
CA ALA A 13 6.08 10.80 16.20
C ALA A 13 4.96 9.99 15.53
N GLU A 14 3.82 10.64 15.22
CA GLU A 14 2.72 10.01 14.48
C GLU A 14 3.13 9.65 13.04
N ILE A 15 3.87 10.52 12.35
CA ILE A 15 4.45 10.20 11.03
C ILE A 15 5.39 9.00 11.12
N GLU A 16 6.27 8.96 12.12
CA GLU A 16 7.23 7.86 12.31
C GLU A 16 6.51 6.52 12.56
N GLU A 17 5.37 6.55 13.24
CA GLU A 17 4.52 5.36 13.43
C GLU A 17 3.90 4.91 12.10
N ILE A 18 3.32 5.84 11.33
CA ILE A 18 2.78 5.55 9.99
C ILE A 18 3.87 4.98 9.08
N ASP A 19 5.09 5.52 9.11
CA ASP A 19 6.21 5.03 8.31
C ASP A 19 6.53 3.57 8.62
N ARG A 20 6.55 3.18 9.90
CA ARG A 20 6.73 1.78 10.31
C ARG A 20 5.59 0.90 9.81
N GLU A 21 4.35 1.34 9.96
CA GLU A 21 3.18 0.59 9.49
C GLU A 21 3.19 0.40 7.97
N MET A 22 3.59 1.42 7.20
CA MET A 22 3.74 1.33 5.76
C MET A 22 4.76 0.26 5.36
N ILE A 23 5.91 0.18 6.05
CA ILE A 23 6.92 -0.85 5.77
C ILE A 23 6.39 -2.26 6.05
N GLU A 24 5.68 -2.47 7.16
CA GLU A 24 5.06 -3.77 7.46
C GLU A 24 3.99 -4.16 6.43
N LEU A 25 3.18 -3.19 5.96
CA LEU A 25 2.20 -3.41 4.90
C LEU A 25 2.87 -3.76 3.56
N ILE A 26 3.97 -3.08 3.20
CA ILE A 26 4.75 -3.38 2.01
C ILE A 26 5.35 -4.78 2.10
N HIS A 27 5.95 -5.14 3.23
CA HIS A 27 6.49 -6.47 3.48
C HIS A 27 5.41 -7.55 3.28
N ARG A 28 4.24 -7.39 3.92
CA ARG A 28 3.10 -8.29 3.75
C ARG A 28 2.64 -8.38 2.29
N ARG A 29 2.60 -7.26 1.56
CA ARG A 29 2.22 -7.23 0.13
C ARG A 29 3.21 -8.02 -0.72
N VAL A 30 4.52 -7.90 -0.46
CA VAL A 30 5.56 -8.66 -1.18
C VAL A 30 5.42 -10.15 -0.91
N SER A 31 5.22 -10.58 0.33
CA SER A 31 5.01 -12.00 0.65
C SER A 31 3.76 -12.59 -0.03
N LEU A 32 2.71 -11.79 -0.25
CA LEU A 32 1.55 -12.23 -1.03
C LEU A 32 1.86 -12.33 -2.53
N ALA A 33 2.68 -11.43 -3.07
CA ALA A 33 3.13 -11.51 -4.46
C ALA A 33 3.96 -12.78 -4.72
N GLU A 34 4.78 -13.21 -3.76
CA GLU A 34 5.49 -14.49 -3.83
C GLU A 34 4.53 -15.68 -3.93
N LYS A 35 3.47 -15.70 -3.12
CA LYS A 35 2.42 -16.74 -3.19
C LYS A 35 1.66 -16.74 -4.52
N VAL A 36 1.42 -15.55 -5.10
CA VAL A 36 0.84 -15.44 -6.45
C VAL A 36 1.78 -16.03 -7.49
N LEU A 37 3.09 -15.74 -7.40
CA LEU A 37 4.08 -16.31 -8.31
C LEU A 37 4.12 -17.84 -8.24
N GLU A 38 4.16 -18.41 -7.03
CA GLU A 38 4.10 -19.86 -6.83
C GLU A 38 2.83 -20.48 -7.45
N SER A 39 1.69 -19.81 -7.31
CA SER A 39 0.41 -20.28 -7.87
C SER A 39 0.45 -20.25 -9.40
N LYS A 40 0.93 -19.15 -10.00
CA LYS A 40 1.11 -19.03 -11.46
C LYS A 40 2.04 -20.11 -12.01
N GLN A 41 3.11 -20.44 -11.31
CA GLN A 41 4.03 -21.51 -11.71
C GLN A 41 3.35 -22.88 -11.71
N LYS A 42 2.57 -23.21 -10.67
CA LYS A 42 1.80 -24.46 -10.59
C LYS A 42 0.77 -24.58 -11.70
N GLU A 43 0.15 -23.47 -12.07
CA GLU A 43 -0.88 -23.41 -13.11
C GLU A 43 -0.33 -23.16 -14.52
N SER A 44 1.01 -23.13 -14.69
CA SER A 44 1.69 -22.82 -15.96
C SER A 44 1.22 -21.50 -16.61
N MET A 45 0.85 -20.53 -15.78
CA MET A 45 0.41 -19.20 -16.21
C MET A 45 1.61 -18.29 -16.49
N GLN A 46 1.40 -17.29 -17.35
CA GLN A 46 2.41 -16.24 -17.57
C GLN A 46 2.59 -15.40 -16.29
N ILE A 47 3.85 -15.17 -15.92
CA ILE A 47 4.21 -14.34 -14.76
C ILE A 47 3.74 -12.90 -14.97
N ASN A 48 4.04 -12.34 -16.15
CA ASN A 48 3.58 -11.01 -16.53
C ASN A 48 2.10 -11.05 -16.90
N ASP A 49 1.33 -10.16 -16.28
CA ASP A 49 -0.11 -10.07 -16.45
C ASP A 49 -0.51 -8.59 -16.50
N THR A 50 -0.51 -8.06 -17.72
CA THR A 50 -0.80 -6.65 -17.99
C THR A 50 -2.25 -6.29 -17.65
N GLY A 51 -3.18 -7.24 -17.76
CA GLY A 51 -4.57 -7.05 -17.36
C GLY A 51 -4.68 -6.85 -15.85
N GLN A 52 -4.05 -7.71 -15.06
CA GLN A 52 -4.01 -7.55 -13.62
C GLN A 52 -3.28 -6.27 -13.18
N ASN A 53 -2.25 -5.84 -13.90
CA ASN A 53 -1.56 -4.57 -13.62
C ASN A 53 -2.52 -3.37 -13.74
N HIS A 54 -3.35 -3.34 -14.79
CA HIS A 54 -4.34 -2.29 -14.97
C HIS A 54 -5.35 -2.25 -13.81
N VAL A 55 -5.90 -3.41 -13.44
CA VAL A 55 -6.85 -3.54 -12.31
C VAL A 55 -6.27 -3.09 -10.98
N VAL A 56 -4.97 -3.33 -10.73
CA VAL A 56 -4.29 -2.88 -9.51
C VAL A 56 -4.10 -1.36 -9.53
N LEU A 57 -3.71 -0.79 -10.67
CA LEU A 57 -3.50 0.64 -10.82
C LEU A 57 -4.81 1.42 -10.70
N ASP A 58 -5.87 0.99 -11.38
CA ASP A 58 -7.18 1.67 -11.34
C ASP A 58 -7.70 1.78 -9.92
N ARG A 59 -7.67 0.67 -9.16
CA ARG A 59 -8.07 0.66 -7.75
C ARG A 59 -7.24 1.60 -6.88
N ALA A 60 -5.94 1.70 -7.15
CA ALA A 60 -5.05 2.59 -6.39
C ALA A 60 -5.35 4.06 -6.71
N VAL A 61 -5.59 4.38 -7.98
CA VAL A 61 -5.97 5.73 -8.45
C VAL A 61 -7.31 6.15 -7.87
N ASP A 62 -8.33 5.27 -7.92
CA ASP A 62 -9.65 5.54 -7.35
C ASP A 62 -9.53 5.87 -5.83
N ALA A 63 -8.80 5.03 -5.10
CA ALA A 63 -8.60 5.23 -3.66
C ALA A 63 -7.81 6.50 -3.31
N ALA A 64 -6.87 6.91 -4.16
CA ALA A 64 -6.11 8.15 -4.01
C ALA A 64 -6.98 9.38 -4.31
N THR A 65 -7.77 9.33 -5.37
CA THR A 65 -8.70 10.39 -5.78
C THR A 65 -9.71 10.69 -4.67
N GLU A 66 -10.30 9.66 -4.05
CA GLU A 66 -11.23 9.80 -2.91
C GLU A 66 -10.61 10.54 -1.71
N ARG A 67 -9.28 10.54 -1.60
CA ARG A 67 -8.52 11.16 -0.51
C ARG A 67 -7.80 12.44 -0.93
N ASN A 68 -7.96 12.88 -2.19
CA ASN A 68 -7.23 14.00 -2.78
C ASN A 68 -5.70 13.83 -2.64
N LEU A 69 -5.20 12.64 -2.95
CA LEU A 69 -3.77 12.29 -2.92
C LEU A 69 -3.12 12.30 -4.32
N ASP A 70 -3.84 12.79 -5.34
CA ASP A 70 -3.48 12.78 -6.77
C ASP A 70 -2.97 14.13 -7.30
#